data_AF-A0A2I0PPU4-F1
#
_entry.id   AF-A0A2I0PPU4-F1
#
_cell.length_a   1.000
_cell.length_b   1.000
_cell.length_c   1.000
_cell.angle_alpha   90.00
_cell.angle_beta   90.00
_cell.angle_gamma   90.00
#
_symmetry.space_group_name_H-M   'P 1'
#
loop_
_entity.id
_entity.type
_entity.pdbx_description
1 polymer ?
#
loop_
_entity_poly.entity_id
_entity_poly.type
_entity_poly.pdbx_seq_one_letter_code
_entity_poly.pdbx_strand_id
1 'polypeptide(L)'
;MEHRIEHLSSENEEILRLFIIAAACIGAILTTIFSLTHGILEVYPFLYILPIILAVYFYPRRAVIFSLGLSLMYICLVYLLGFSNSAIVVTATAWFAIFITIAVVASSYANRLQEESNRIKNILENSQDGIFYLNLRTRRIREINAKCARWLRYDRQDLIGKEISLIWTDEKGQEQFFSNAKKGLGNTETEAIFVAHDGTLLRFVISAILETHEQLLCSVIDITGSKIVDEEIRKTLEDLEEQVRQRTVHLEKMNEELRAEILERRRFESTILSGKQVDDEEEDN
;
A
#
# COMPACT_ATOMS: atom_id res chain seq x y z
N MET A 1 -21.63 20.37 2.33
CA MET A 1 -23.03 19.86 2.32
C MET A 1 -23.02 18.33 2.27
N GLU A 2 -22.12 17.70 1.51
CA GLU A 2 -21.90 16.23 1.47
C GLU A 2 -21.48 15.60 2.80
N HIS A 3 -20.60 16.25 3.58
CA HIS A 3 -20.18 15.75 4.90
C HIS A 3 -21.33 15.64 5.93
N ARG A 4 -22.43 16.40 5.72
CA ARG A 4 -23.66 16.29 6.52
C ARG A 4 -24.59 15.18 6.00
N ILE A 5 -24.53 14.86 4.71
CA ILE A 5 -25.33 13.80 4.07
C ILE A 5 -24.74 12.42 4.39
N GLU A 6 -23.42 12.27 4.40
CA GLU A 6 -22.76 11.02 4.84
C GLU A 6 -22.97 10.75 6.33
N HIS A 7 -22.88 11.78 7.18
CA HIS A 7 -23.16 11.62 8.61
C HIS A 7 -24.63 11.22 8.88
N LEU A 8 -25.58 11.80 8.14
CA LEU A 8 -26.99 11.39 8.23
C LEU A 8 -27.19 9.95 7.72
N SER A 9 -26.46 9.49 6.71
CA SER A 9 -26.60 8.13 6.19
C SER A 9 -26.01 7.10 7.16
N SER A 10 -24.84 7.38 7.75
CA SER A 10 -24.21 6.48 8.73
C SER A 10 -25.04 6.35 10.01
N GLU A 11 -25.61 7.46 10.49
CA GLU A 11 -26.46 7.47 11.69
C GLU A 11 -27.77 6.70 11.44
N ASN A 12 -28.38 6.86 10.26
CA ASN A 12 -29.54 6.06 9.85
C ASN A 12 -29.20 4.56 9.73
N GLU A 13 -28.01 4.21 9.27
CA GLU A 13 -27.58 2.82 9.15
C GLU A 13 -27.37 2.17 10.53
N GLU A 14 -26.78 2.89 11.48
CA GLU A 14 -26.65 2.41 12.87
C GLU A 14 -28.02 2.21 13.54
N ILE A 15 -28.94 3.17 13.37
CA ILE A 15 -30.32 3.06 13.88
C ILE A 15 -31.01 1.83 13.28
N LEU A 16 -30.86 1.60 11.97
CA LEU A 16 -31.44 0.44 11.29
C LEU A 16 -30.88 -0.88 11.84
N ARG A 17 -29.56 -0.98 12.04
CA ARG A 17 -28.91 -2.17 12.63
C ARG A 17 -29.44 -2.46 14.05
N LEU A 18 -29.55 -1.43 14.88
CA LEU A 18 -30.10 -1.56 16.23
C LEU A 18 -31.58 -1.97 16.20
N PHE A 19 -32.38 -1.39 15.31
CA PHE A 19 -33.78 -1.75 15.13
C PHE A 19 -33.95 -3.22 14.72
N ILE A 20 -33.14 -3.71 13.78
CA ILE A 20 -33.17 -5.12 13.33
C ILE A 20 -32.84 -6.07 14.49
N ILE A 21 -31.80 -5.77 15.28
CA ILE A 21 -31.44 -6.58 16.45
C ILE A 21 -32.57 -6.55 17.50
N ALA A 22 -33.12 -5.37 17.79
CA ALA A 22 -34.20 -5.22 18.76
C ALA A 22 -35.47 -5.99 18.35
N ALA A 23 -35.86 -5.89 17.08
CA ALA A 23 -36.99 -6.63 16.52
C ALA A 23 -36.77 -8.16 16.62
N ALA A 24 -35.55 -8.63 16.30
CA ALA A 24 -35.20 -10.05 16.44
C ALA A 24 -35.26 -10.52 17.91
N CYS A 25 -34.80 -9.70 18.86
CA CYS A 25 -34.89 -10.01 20.29
C CYS A 25 -36.34 -10.07 20.77
N ILE A 26 -37.16 -9.06 20.42
CA ILE A 26 -38.57 -9.01 20.78
C ILE A 26 -39.30 -10.24 20.20
N GLY A 27 -39.02 -10.59 18.94
CA GLY A 27 -39.56 -11.79 18.31
C GLY A 27 -39.20 -13.07 19.06
N ALA A 28 -37.92 -13.25 19.44
CA ALA A 28 -37.46 -14.41 20.20
C ALA A 28 -38.13 -14.50 21.59
N ILE A 29 -38.29 -13.36 22.28
CA ILE A 29 -38.92 -13.31 23.60
C ILE A 29 -40.42 -13.60 23.51
N LEU A 30 -41.14 -12.95 22.59
CA LEU A 30 -42.58 -13.14 22.41
C LEU A 30 -42.91 -14.58 22.02
N THR A 31 -42.13 -15.16 21.11
CA THR A 31 -42.28 -16.57 20.71
C THR A 31 -41.97 -17.51 21.88
N THR A 32 -40.99 -17.21 22.74
CA THR A 32 -40.72 -17.98 23.96
C THR A 32 -41.92 -17.99 24.90
N ILE A 33 -42.49 -16.82 25.18
CA ILE A 33 -43.68 -16.70 26.04
C ILE A 33 -44.83 -17.51 25.46
N PHE A 34 -45.13 -17.32 24.16
CA PHE A 34 -46.19 -18.05 23.47
C PHE A 34 -45.97 -19.57 23.47
N SER A 35 -44.75 -20.02 23.19
CA SER A 35 -44.38 -21.42 23.15
C SER A 35 -44.52 -22.09 24.51
N LEU A 36 -44.07 -21.45 25.59
CA LEU A 36 -44.17 -21.98 26.95
C LEU A 36 -45.63 -22.05 27.42
N THR A 37 -46.48 -21.06 27.08
CA THR A 37 -47.90 -21.09 27.47
C THR A 37 -48.72 -22.13 26.71
N HIS A 38 -48.31 -22.49 25.48
CA HIS A 38 -49.02 -23.48 24.65
C HIS A 38 -48.37 -24.87 24.66
N GLY A 39 -47.28 -25.07 25.42
CA GLY A 39 -46.60 -26.36 25.54
C GLY A 39 -45.75 -26.77 24.33
N ILE A 40 -45.35 -25.82 23.48
CA ILE A 40 -44.49 -26.06 22.31
C ILE A 40 -43.02 -25.90 22.74
N LEU A 41 -42.31 -27.00 22.94
CA LEU A 41 -41.00 -26.95 23.63
C LEU A 41 -39.77 -26.94 22.72
N GLU A 42 -39.94 -27.21 21.43
CA GLU A 42 -38.81 -27.52 20.55
C GLU A 42 -38.29 -26.30 19.77
N VAL A 43 -39.14 -25.32 19.46
CA VAL A 43 -38.83 -24.33 18.40
C VAL A 43 -38.23 -23.02 18.93
N TYR A 44 -38.67 -22.55 20.11
CA TYR A 44 -38.32 -21.20 20.59
C TYR A 44 -36.82 -20.96 20.86
N PRO A 45 -35.98 -21.94 21.29
CA PRO A 45 -34.55 -21.68 21.52
C PRO A 45 -33.82 -21.27 20.24
N PHE A 46 -34.20 -21.84 19.09
CA PHE A 46 -33.56 -21.53 17.80
C PHE A 46 -33.69 -20.06 17.40
N LEU A 47 -34.75 -19.38 17.86
CA LEU A 47 -34.99 -17.98 17.54
C LEU A 47 -34.02 -17.02 18.23
N TYR A 48 -33.31 -17.46 19.27
CA TYR A 48 -32.24 -16.67 19.92
C TYR A 48 -30.93 -16.68 19.14
N ILE A 49 -30.74 -17.63 18.23
CA ILE A 49 -29.54 -17.70 17.40
C ILE A 49 -29.47 -16.49 16.46
N LEU A 50 -30.62 -16.07 15.89
CA LEU A 50 -30.68 -14.94 14.97
C LEU A 50 -30.17 -13.62 15.59
N PRO A 51 -30.68 -13.12 16.73
CA PRO A 51 -30.16 -11.90 17.34
C PRO A 51 -28.70 -12.04 17.80
N ILE A 52 -28.25 -13.23 18.20
CA ILE A 52 -26.83 -13.48 18.53
C ILE A 52 -25.95 -13.31 17.29
N ILE A 53 -26.31 -13.94 16.17
CA ILE A 53 -25.56 -13.83 14.91
C ILE A 53 -25.54 -12.38 14.42
N LEU A 54 -26.68 -11.67 14.47
CA LEU A 54 -26.75 -10.26 14.09
C LEU A 54 -25.86 -9.38 14.96
N ALA A 55 -25.82 -9.63 16.27
CA ALA A 55 -24.92 -8.92 17.18
C ALA A 55 -23.45 -9.21 16.90
N VAL A 56 -23.10 -10.47 16.58
CA VAL A 56 -21.73 -10.85 16.18
C VAL A 56 -21.34 -10.17 14.87
N TYR A 57 -22.25 -10.11 13.90
CA TYR A 57 -21.98 -9.52 12.59
C TYR A 57 -21.77 -7.99 12.68
N PHE A 58 -22.66 -7.28 13.36
CA PHE A 58 -22.59 -5.81 13.44
C PHE A 58 -21.62 -5.31 14.51
N TYR A 59 -21.48 -6.03 15.63
CA TYR A 59 -20.75 -5.56 16.81
C TYR A 59 -19.91 -6.69 17.45
N PRO A 60 -18.96 -7.32 16.73
CA PRO A 60 -18.26 -8.53 17.19
C PRO A 60 -17.53 -8.33 18.53
N ARG A 61 -16.99 -7.14 18.81
CA ARG A 61 -16.32 -6.81 20.08
C ARG A 61 -17.26 -6.79 21.29
N ARG A 62 -18.54 -6.47 21.11
CA ARG A 62 -19.54 -6.37 22.19
C ARG A 62 -20.53 -7.55 22.18
N ALA A 63 -20.52 -8.35 21.13
CA ALA A 63 -21.47 -9.44 20.92
C ALA A 63 -21.48 -10.50 22.03
N VAL A 64 -20.34 -10.79 22.66
CA VAL A 64 -20.28 -11.78 23.75
C VAL A 64 -21.06 -11.31 24.97
N ILE A 65 -20.89 -10.04 25.38
CA ILE A 65 -21.60 -9.46 26.53
C ILE A 65 -23.09 -9.36 26.23
N PHE A 66 -23.44 -8.95 25.01
CA PHE A 66 -24.82 -8.93 24.54
C PHE A 66 -25.48 -10.31 24.58
N SER A 67 -24.79 -11.32 24.05
CA SER A 67 -25.29 -12.70 24.00
C SER A 67 -25.41 -13.30 25.40
N LEU A 68 -24.52 -12.94 26.33
CA LEU A 68 -24.64 -13.31 27.74
C LEU A 68 -25.91 -12.74 28.37
N GLY A 69 -26.18 -11.44 28.18
CA GLY A 69 -27.40 -10.80 28.68
C GLY A 69 -28.67 -11.41 28.09
N LEU A 70 -28.67 -11.66 26.77
CA LEU A 70 -29.80 -12.28 26.09
C LEU A 70 -30.03 -13.74 26.53
N SER A 71 -28.95 -14.51 26.74
CA SER A 71 -29.03 -15.89 27.22
C SER A 71 -29.48 -15.97 28.69
N LEU A 72 -29.07 -15.01 29.53
CA LEU A 72 -29.55 -14.87 30.90
C LEU A 72 -31.05 -14.54 30.94
N MET A 73 -31.51 -13.68 30.05
CA MET A 73 -32.94 -13.36 29.92
C MET A 73 -33.73 -14.60 29.46
N TYR A 74 -33.22 -15.35 28.48
CA TYR A 74 -33.80 -16.61 28.02
C TYR A 74 -33.97 -17.62 29.17
N ILE A 75 -32.89 -17.92 29.90
CA ILE A 75 -32.96 -18.90 30.98
C ILE A 75 -33.86 -18.41 32.11
N CYS A 76 -33.85 -17.11 32.43
CA CYS A 76 -34.75 -16.52 33.41
C CYS A 76 -36.23 -16.72 33.02
N LEU A 77 -36.60 -16.44 31.76
CA LEU A 77 -37.97 -16.66 31.25
C LEU A 77 -38.39 -18.13 31.36
N VAL A 78 -37.50 -19.05 30.99
CA VAL A 78 -37.79 -20.49 31.08
C VAL A 78 -37.95 -20.94 32.53
N TYR A 79 -37.12 -20.46 33.46
CA TYR A 79 -37.27 -20.80 34.88
C TYR A 79 -38.55 -20.22 35.49
N LEU A 80 -38.97 -19.02 35.09
CA LEU A 80 -40.18 -18.39 35.59
C LEU A 80 -41.46 -19.06 35.08
N LEU A 81 -41.53 -19.37 33.78
CA LEU A 81 -42.74 -19.89 33.14
C LEU A 81 -42.77 -21.43 33.05
N GLY A 82 -41.61 -22.09 33.05
CA GLY A 82 -41.45 -23.53 32.89
C GLY A 82 -41.15 -24.30 34.18
N PHE A 83 -41.23 -23.66 35.35
CA PHE A 83 -40.87 -24.24 36.66
C PHE A 83 -41.49 -25.62 36.95
N SER A 84 -42.68 -25.90 36.41
CA SER A 84 -43.39 -27.16 36.65
C SER A 84 -42.76 -28.38 35.98
N ASN A 85 -41.86 -28.22 35.00
CA ASN A 85 -41.25 -29.32 34.27
C ASN A 85 -39.72 -29.24 34.30
N SER A 86 -39.10 -30.14 35.08
CA SER A 86 -37.65 -30.22 35.23
C SER A 86 -36.91 -30.53 33.93
N ALA A 87 -37.54 -31.22 32.97
CA ALA A 87 -36.92 -31.51 31.68
C ALA A 87 -36.68 -30.24 30.85
N ILE A 88 -37.60 -29.27 30.91
CA ILE A 88 -37.48 -27.98 30.20
C ILE A 88 -36.31 -27.17 30.76
N VAL A 89 -36.14 -27.21 32.08
CA VAL A 89 -35.05 -26.50 32.76
C VAL A 89 -33.69 -27.07 32.35
N VAL A 90 -33.56 -28.40 32.27
CA VAL A 90 -32.32 -29.08 31.85
C VAL A 90 -32.01 -28.81 30.37
N THR A 91 -33.01 -28.80 29.49
CA THR A 91 -32.77 -28.46 28.08
C THR A 91 -32.40 -26.99 27.90
N ALA A 92 -32.98 -26.09 28.70
CA ALA A 92 -32.65 -24.67 28.65
C ALA A 92 -31.23 -24.35 29.15
N THR A 93 -30.71 -25.07 30.15
CA THR A 93 -29.30 -24.91 30.57
C THR A 93 -28.34 -25.36 29.47
N ALA A 94 -28.66 -26.42 28.74
CA ALA A 94 -27.89 -26.85 27.56
C ALA A 94 -27.92 -25.77 26.46
N TRP A 95 -29.09 -25.22 26.15
CA TRP A 95 -29.23 -24.12 25.18
C TRP A 95 -28.47 -22.86 25.58
N PHE A 96 -28.49 -22.49 26.86
CA PHE A 96 -27.68 -21.38 27.38
C PHE A 96 -26.19 -21.60 27.07
N ALA A 97 -25.66 -22.78 27.37
CA ALA A 97 -24.27 -23.11 27.07
C ALA A 97 -23.97 -23.05 25.55
N ILE A 98 -24.89 -23.53 24.72
CA ILE A 98 -24.77 -23.48 23.25
C ILE A 98 -24.73 -22.02 22.75
N PHE A 99 -25.62 -21.15 23.22
CA PHE A 99 -25.65 -19.73 22.83
C PHE A 99 -24.35 -19.02 23.18
N ILE A 100 -23.82 -19.23 24.39
CA ILE A 100 -22.54 -18.66 24.80
C ILE A 100 -21.40 -19.20 23.92
N THR A 101 -21.37 -20.51 23.66
CA THR A 101 -20.34 -21.13 22.83
C THR A 101 -20.35 -20.56 21.41
N ILE A 102 -21.53 -20.47 20.78
CA ILE A 102 -21.70 -19.88 19.45
C ILE A 102 -21.24 -18.42 19.45
N ALA A 103 -21.70 -17.63 20.43
CA ALA A 103 -21.35 -16.21 20.52
C ALA A 103 -19.84 -16.00 20.66
N VAL A 104 -19.17 -16.77 21.53
CA VAL A 104 -17.72 -16.67 21.75
C VAL A 104 -16.93 -17.10 20.51
N VAL A 105 -17.28 -18.25 19.91
CA VAL A 105 -16.57 -18.76 18.73
C VAL A 105 -16.76 -17.82 17.54
N ALA A 106 -17.99 -17.41 17.27
CA ALA A 106 -18.31 -16.54 16.14
C ALA A 106 -17.73 -15.13 16.34
N SER A 107 -17.78 -14.57 17.55
CA SER A 107 -17.15 -13.28 17.89
C SER A 107 -15.62 -13.34 17.75
N SER A 108 -14.98 -14.40 18.24
CA SER A 108 -13.53 -14.60 18.11
C SER A 108 -13.10 -14.66 16.65
N TYR A 109 -13.84 -15.43 15.83
CA TYR A 109 -13.57 -15.52 14.40
C TYR A 109 -13.77 -14.18 13.68
N ALA A 110 -14.88 -13.50 13.95
CA ALA A 110 -15.18 -12.19 13.36
C ALA A 110 -14.14 -11.13 13.76
N ASN A 111 -13.72 -11.09 15.02
CA ASN A 111 -12.68 -10.17 15.49
C ASN A 111 -11.32 -10.46 14.83
N ARG A 112 -10.91 -11.73 14.74
CA ARG A 112 -9.66 -12.12 14.08
C ARG A 112 -9.62 -11.71 12.61
N LEU A 113 -10.71 -11.94 11.88
CA LEU A 113 -10.81 -11.51 10.48
C LEU A 113 -10.69 -9.98 10.34
N GLN A 114 -11.35 -9.23 11.22
CA GLN A 114 -11.26 -7.78 11.19
C GLN A 114 -9.86 -7.27 11.55
N GLU A 115 -9.21 -7.89 12.52
CA GLU A 115 -7.83 -7.56 12.92
C GLU A 115 -6.83 -7.85 11.81
N GLU A 116 -6.92 -9.01 11.15
CA GLU A 116 -6.07 -9.34 10.00
C GLU A 116 -6.32 -8.40 8.82
N SER A 117 -7.58 -8.08 8.51
CA SER A 117 -7.90 -7.11 7.45
C SER A 117 -7.31 -5.73 7.74
N ASN A 118 -7.45 -5.24 8.98
CA ASN A 118 -6.86 -3.97 9.40
C ASN A 118 -5.33 -4.01 9.38
N ARG A 119 -4.73 -5.14 9.75
CA ARG A 119 -3.28 -5.33 9.70
C ARG A 119 -2.76 -5.24 8.28
N ILE A 120 -3.40 -5.92 7.32
CA ILE A 120 -3.04 -5.85 5.90
C ILE A 120 -3.17 -4.41 5.40
N LYS A 121 -4.29 -3.74 5.66
CA LYS A 121 -4.49 -2.33 5.28
C LYS A 121 -3.38 -1.43 5.84
N ASN A 122 -3.03 -1.60 7.12
CA ASN A 122 -1.95 -0.83 7.74
C ASN A 122 -0.58 -1.11 7.12
N ILE A 123 -0.29 -2.35 6.73
CA ILE A 123 0.95 -2.69 6.03
C ILE A 123 1.00 -2.00 4.66
N LEU A 124 -0.09 -2.06 3.90
CA LEU A 124 -0.18 -1.42 2.58
C LEU A 124 -0.06 0.12 2.67
N GLU A 125 -0.69 0.73 3.67
CA GLU A 125 -0.68 2.18 3.87
C GLU A 125 0.67 2.74 4.35
N ASN A 126 1.42 1.96 5.12
CA ASN A 126 2.73 2.35 5.63
C ASN A 126 3.91 1.77 4.82
N SER A 127 3.64 1.16 3.67
CA SER A 127 4.69 0.70 2.76
C SER A 127 5.56 1.87 2.28
N GLN A 128 6.85 1.60 2.05
CA GLN A 128 7.74 2.55 1.41
C GLN A 128 7.47 2.68 -0.09
N ASP A 129 6.81 1.69 -0.66
CA ASP A 129 6.39 1.68 -2.05
C ASP A 129 5.01 2.32 -2.20
N GLY A 130 4.73 2.85 -3.38
CA GLY A 130 3.39 3.21 -3.77
C GLY A 130 2.65 1.94 -4.17
N ILE A 131 1.49 1.68 -3.58
CA ILE A 131 0.72 0.48 -3.86
C ILE A 131 -0.66 0.88 -4.34
N PHE A 132 -1.13 0.26 -5.41
CA PHE A 132 -2.49 0.45 -5.89
C PHE A 132 -3.03 -0.78 -6.59
N TYR A 133 -4.35 -0.91 -6.57
CA TYR A 133 -5.07 -1.97 -7.26
C TYR A 133 -5.66 -1.46 -8.57
N LEU A 134 -5.48 -2.22 -9.64
CA LEU A 134 -6.08 -1.97 -10.94
C LEU A 134 -7.06 -3.08 -11.31
N ASN A 135 -8.17 -2.68 -11.94
CA ASN A 135 -9.03 -3.62 -12.64
C ASN A 135 -8.44 -3.94 -14.02
N LEU A 136 -8.19 -5.21 -14.29
CA LEU A 136 -7.52 -5.67 -15.51
C LEU A 136 -8.32 -5.40 -16.80
N ARG A 137 -9.65 -5.34 -16.73
CA ARG A 137 -10.54 -5.12 -17.87
C ARG A 137 -10.76 -3.65 -18.16
N THR A 138 -11.08 -2.88 -17.12
CA THR A 138 -11.46 -1.47 -17.22
C THR A 138 -10.28 -0.50 -17.06
N ARG A 139 -9.10 -1.01 -16.66
CA ARG A 139 -7.90 -0.22 -16.35
C ARG A 139 -8.11 0.88 -15.30
N ARG A 140 -9.13 0.71 -14.46
CA ARG A 140 -9.48 1.66 -13.39
C ARG A 140 -8.76 1.35 -12.10
N ILE A 141 -8.36 2.40 -11.38
CA ILE A 141 -7.78 2.34 -10.05
C ILE A 141 -8.89 2.01 -9.05
N ARG A 142 -8.77 0.89 -8.36
CA ARG A 142 -9.75 0.47 -7.34
C ARG A 142 -9.41 1.05 -5.97
N GLU A 143 -8.14 0.97 -5.61
CA GLU A 143 -7.59 1.44 -4.34
C GLU A 143 -6.16 1.91 -4.55
N ILE A 144 -5.71 2.84 -3.72
CA ILE A 144 -4.36 3.40 -3.76
C ILE A 144 -3.93 3.80 -2.35
N ASN A 145 -2.71 3.44 -1.97
CA ASN A 145 -2.15 3.81 -0.67
C ASN A 145 -1.83 5.32 -0.63
N ALA A 146 -1.79 5.86 0.58
CA ALA A 146 -1.57 7.27 0.81
C ALA A 146 -0.20 7.73 0.28
N LYS A 147 0.81 6.86 0.26
CA LYS A 147 2.14 7.23 -0.25
C LYS A 147 2.14 7.50 -1.76
N CYS A 148 1.53 6.61 -2.55
CA CYS A 148 1.41 6.78 -4.00
C CYS A 148 0.59 8.04 -4.34
N ALA A 149 -0.55 8.24 -3.67
CA ALA A 149 -1.37 9.44 -3.86
C ALA A 149 -0.60 10.73 -3.54
N ARG A 150 0.17 10.76 -2.45
CA ARG A 150 1.03 11.89 -2.09
C ARG A 150 2.10 12.19 -3.14
N TRP A 151 2.77 11.17 -3.68
CA TRP A 151 3.74 11.39 -4.76
C TRP A 151 3.09 12.00 -5.99
N LEU A 152 1.93 11.48 -6.39
CA LEU A 152 1.16 11.98 -7.53
C LEU A 152 0.46 13.31 -7.27
N ARG A 153 0.47 13.83 -6.04
CA ARG A 153 -0.17 15.09 -5.63
C ARG A 153 -1.69 15.11 -5.87
N TYR A 154 -2.32 13.95 -5.76
CA TYR A 154 -3.77 13.79 -5.81
C TYR A 154 -4.32 13.40 -4.44
N ASP A 155 -5.56 13.78 -4.17
CA ASP A 155 -6.33 13.11 -3.12
C ASP A 155 -6.72 11.71 -3.59
N ARG A 156 -6.75 10.74 -2.65
CA ARG A 156 -7.07 9.34 -2.97
C ARG A 156 -8.42 9.20 -3.68
N GLN A 157 -9.40 9.99 -3.28
CA GLN A 157 -10.75 9.97 -3.83
C GLN A 157 -10.81 10.41 -5.30
N ASP A 158 -9.87 11.26 -5.73
CA ASP A 158 -9.81 11.73 -7.11
C ASP A 158 -9.24 10.68 -8.06
N LEU A 159 -8.42 9.75 -7.54
CA LEU A 159 -7.82 8.66 -8.31
C LEU A 159 -8.70 7.40 -8.32
N ILE A 160 -9.40 7.11 -7.24
CA ILE A 160 -10.26 5.92 -7.15
C ILE A 160 -11.39 6.00 -8.20
N GLY A 161 -11.54 4.93 -8.98
CA GLY A 161 -12.50 4.81 -10.08
C GLY A 161 -12.06 5.46 -11.39
N LYS A 162 -10.97 6.23 -11.41
CA LYS A 162 -10.41 6.79 -12.65
C LYS A 162 -9.58 5.76 -13.39
N GLU A 163 -9.46 5.95 -14.69
CA GLU A 163 -8.59 5.16 -15.53
C GLU A 163 -7.12 5.51 -15.26
N ILE A 164 -6.24 4.51 -15.27
CA ILE A 164 -4.80 4.69 -15.03
C ILE A 164 -4.16 5.67 -16.01
N SER A 165 -4.76 5.83 -17.19
CA SER A 165 -4.29 6.76 -18.24
C SER A 165 -4.33 8.23 -17.82
N LEU A 166 -5.05 8.56 -16.73
CA LEU A 166 -5.02 9.89 -16.12
C LEU A 166 -3.61 10.26 -15.61
N ILE A 167 -2.89 9.28 -15.04
CA ILE A 167 -1.56 9.49 -14.47
C ILE A 167 -0.46 8.90 -15.36
N TRP A 168 -0.75 7.86 -16.14
CA TRP A 168 0.21 7.21 -17.03
C TRP A 168 -0.19 7.49 -18.48
N THR A 169 0.48 8.41 -19.16
CA THR A 169 0.08 8.82 -20.52
C THR A 169 0.66 7.96 -21.63
N ASP A 170 1.70 7.16 -21.36
CA ASP A 170 2.32 6.28 -22.34
C ASP A 170 1.45 5.03 -22.59
N GLU A 171 0.71 5.05 -23.70
CA GLU A 171 -0.22 3.98 -24.08
C GLU A 171 0.51 2.68 -24.44
N LYS A 172 1.68 2.76 -25.09
CA LYS A 172 2.46 1.57 -25.46
C LYS A 172 3.01 0.86 -24.22
N GLY A 173 3.55 1.62 -23.27
CA GLY A 173 4.02 1.10 -21.99
C GLY A 173 2.88 0.43 -21.21
N GLN A 174 1.70 1.05 -21.18
CA GLN A 174 0.50 0.45 -20.57
C GLN A 174 0.13 -0.89 -21.21
N GLU A 175 0.01 -0.94 -22.54
CA GLU A 175 -0.35 -2.17 -23.24
C GLU A 175 0.64 -3.31 -22.98
N GLN A 176 1.94 -3.01 -23.02
CA GLN A 176 2.99 -3.98 -22.72
C GLN A 176 2.89 -4.47 -21.27
N PHE A 177 2.71 -3.55 -20.31
CA PHE A 177 2.53 -3.87 -18.90
C PHE A 177 1.32 -4.78 -18.66
N PHE A 178 0.15 -4.44 -19.19
CA PHE A 178 -1.06 -5.27 -19.04
C PHE A 178 -0.94 -6.62 -19.75
N SER A 179 -0.27 -6.68 -20.91
CA SER A 179 0.04 -7.93 -21.60
C SER A 179 0.95 -8.82 -20.76
N ASN A 180 2.01 -8.26 -20.17
CA ASN A 180 2.94 -9.00 -19.33
C ASN A 180 2.26 -9.51 -18.06
N ALA A 181 1.43 -8.68 -17.43
CA ALA A 181 0.64 -9.06 -16.26
C ALA A 181 -0.33 -10.22 -16.57
N LYS A 182 -0.99 -10.21 -17.74
CA LYS A 182 -1.86 -11.33 -18.19
C LYS A 182 -1.12 -12.64 -18.44
N LYS A 183 0.13 -12.56 -18.88
CA LYS A 183 0.96 -13.74 -19.16
C LYS A 183 1.60 -14.35 -17.90
N GLY A 184 1.31 -13.81 -16.72
CA GLY A 184 1.95 -14.24 -15.48
C GLY A 184 3.41 -13.77 -15.35
N LEU A 185 3.86 -12.88 -16.23
CA LEU A 185 5.19 -12.22 -16.16
C LEU A 185 5.14 -10.98 -15.26
N GLY A 186 4.23 -10.97 -14.29
CA GLY A 186 3.93 -9.83 -13.43
C GLY A 186 5.11 -9.31 -12.59
N ASN A 187 6.12 -10.15 -12.37
CA ASN A 187 7.35 -9.78 -11.66
C ASN A 187 8.33 -8.99 -12.54
N THR A 188 7.97 -8.67 -13.79
CA THR A 188 8.85 -7.88 -14.66
C THR A 188 8.70 -6.40 -14.31
N GLU A 189 9.72 -5.87 -13.66
CA GLU A 189 9.86 -4.44 -13.39
C GLU A 189 9.94 -3.67 -14.72
N THR A 190 9.07 -2.67 -14.88
CA THR A 190 9.03 -1.80 -16.06
C THR A 190 9.18 -0.35 -15.61
N GLU A 191 10.05 0.42 -16.26
CA GLU A 191 10.11 1.86 -16.01
C GLU A 191 8.84 2.53 -16.59
N ALA A 192 8.19 3.36 -15.78
CA ALA A 192 7.01 4.12 -16.16
C ALA A 192 7.19 5.59 -15.77
N ILE A 193 6.64 6.47 -16.60
CA ILE A 193 6.59 7.92 -16.33
C ILE A 193 5.16 8.26 -16.00
N PHE A 194 4.95 8.74 -14.77
CA PHE A 194 3.66 9.23 -14.31
C PHE A 194 3.65 10.76 -14.29
N VAL A 195 2.47 11.33 -14.50
CA VAL A 195 2.21 12.75 -14.43
C VAL A 195 1.43 13.04 -13.15
N ALA A 196 2.02 13.83 -12.26
CA ALA A 196 1.37 14.31 -11.06
C ALA A 196 0.27 15.35 -11.41
N HIS A 197 -0.61 15.66 -10.44
CA HIS A 197 -1.71 16.62 -10.64
C HIS A 197 -1.23 18.01 -11.10
N ASP A 198 -0.05 18.45 -10.68
CA ASP A 198 0.55 19.73 -11.08
C ASP A 198 1.34 19.68 -12.40
N GLY A 199 1.32 18.54 -13.09
CA GLY A 199 2.05 18.32 -14.34
C GLY A 199 3.50 17.85 -14.16
N THR A 200 3.99 17.67 -12.93
CA THR A 200 5.34 17.15 -12.68
C THR A 200 5.48 15.73 -13.22
N LEU A 201 6.55 15.47 -13.97
CA LEU A 201 6.89 14.12 -14.43
C LEU A 201 7.67 13.38 -13.36
N LEU A 202 7.14 12.24 -12.93
CA LEU A 202 7.73 11.36 -11.93
C LEU A 202 8.10 10.04 -12.58
N ARG A 203 9.29 9.53 -12.27
CA ARG A 203 9.80 8.27 -12.81
C ARG A 203 9.63 7.19 -11.76
N PHE A 204 8.89 6.15 -12.14
CA PHE A 204 8.64 5.00 -11.30
C PHE A 204 9.16 3.72 -11.95
N VAL A 205 9.55 2.76 -11.13
CA VAL A 205 9.59 1.36 -11.54
C VAL A 205 8.30 0.72 -11.07
N ILE A 206 7.51 0.18 -12.01
CA ILE A 206 6.25 -0.50 -11.72
C ILE A 206 6.40 -2.02 -11.91
N SER A 207 5.87 -2.77 -10.94
CA SER A 207 5.63 -4.21 -11.05
C SER A 207 4.17 -4.51 -10.74
N ALA A 208 3.65 -5.65 -11.22
CA ALA A 208 2.26 -6.04 -10.98
C ALA A 208 2.09 -7.52 -10.74
N ILE A 209 1.38 -7.88 -9.68
CA ILE A 209 1.01 -9.26 -9.41
C ILE A 209 -0.49 -9.43 -9.68
N LEU A 210 -0.86 -10.49 -10.39
CA LEU A 210 -2.26 -10.86 -10.59
C LEU A 210 -2.79 -11.50 -9.29
N GLU A 211 -3.61 -10.78 -8.55
CA GLU A 211 -4.22 -11.24 -7.30
C GLU A 211 -5.46 -12.11 -7.57
N THR A 212 -6.25 -11.74 -8.58
CA THR A 212 -7.44 -12.48 -9.02
C THR A 212 -7.61 -12.30 -10.53
N HIS A 213 -8.46 -13.09 -11.19
CA HIS A 213 -8.68 -13.02 -12.65
C HIS A 213 -9.00 -11.62 -13.21
N GLU A 214 -9.43 -10.67 -12.38
CA GLU A 214 -9.79 -9.32 -12.80
C GLU A 214 -9.04 -8.20 -12.04
N GLN A 215 -8.14 -8.54 -11.12
CA GLN A 215 -7.50 -7.58 -10.22
C GLN A 215 -5.98 -7.72 -10.22
N LEU A 216 -5.30 -6.61 -10.51
CA LEU A 216 -3.86 -6.46 -10.42
C LEU A 216 -3.49 -5.67 -9.19
N LEU A 217 -2.53 -6.16 -8.42
CA LEU A 217 -1.83 -5.42 -7.38
C LEU A 217 -0.56 -4.84 -7.99
N CYS A 218 -0.45 -3.52 -8.04
CA CYS A 218 0.72 -2.82 -8.55
C CYS A 218 1.55 -2.25 -7.41
N SER A 219 2.87 -2.43 -7.49
CA SER A 219 3.84 -1.73 -6.65
C SER A 219 4.65 -0.77 -7.51
N VAL A 220 4.84 0.46 -7.04
CA VAL A 220 5.64 1.50 -7.69
C VAL A 220 6.70 2.05 -6.75
N ILE A 221 7.92 2.11 -7.26
CA ILE A 221 9.08 2.65 -6.53
C ILE A 221 9.52 3.92 -7.25
N ASP A 222 9.57 5.04 -6.52
CA ASP A 222 10.05 6.33 -7.06
C ASP A 222 11.56 6.25 -7.29
N ILE A 223 11.98 6.42 -8.54
CA ILE A 223 13.38 6.47 -8.95
C ILE A 223 13.79 7.85 -9.46
N THR A 224 12.93 8.86 -9.28
CA THR A 224 13.16 10.24 -9.75
C THR A 224 14.46 10.79 -9.15
N GLY A 225 14.66 10.64 -7.83
CA GLY A 225 15.87 11.10 -7.15
C GLY A 225 17.14 10.38 -7.62
N SER A 226 17.10 9.05 -7.78
CA SER A 226 18.25 8.27 -8.23
C SER A 226 18.71 8.71 -9.63
N LYS A 227 17.77 8.88 -10.57
CA LYS A 227 18.11 9.27 -11.94
C LYS A 227 18.66 10.70 -12.03
N ILE A 228 18.22 11.61 -11.16
CA ILE A 228 18.78 12.97 -11.10
C ILE A 228 20.25 12.92 -10.67
N VAL A 229 20.56 12.12 -9.64
CA VAL A 229 21.94 11.92 -9.17
C VAL A 229 22.80 11.25 -10.24
N ASP A 230 22.29 10.21 -10.90
CA ASP A 230 23.02 9.52 -11.98
C ASP A 230 23.33 10.46 -13.14
N GLU A 231 22.39 11.35 -13.49
CA GLU A 231 22.56 12.33 -14.57
C GLU A 231 23.55 13.44 -14.18
N GLU A 232 23.52 13.90 -12.93
CA GLU A 232 24.46 14.90 -12.41
C GLU A 232 25.89 14.34 -12.34
N ILE A 233 26.05 13.09 -11.90
CA ILE A 233 27.34 12.38 -11.92
C ILE A 233 27.84 12.24 -13.35
N ARG A 234 26.98 11.81 -14.28
CA ARG A 234 27.34 11.66 -15.69
C ARG A 234 27.84 12.97 -16.29
N LYS A 235 27.11 14.07 -16.06
CA LYS A 235 27.50 15.40 -16.52
C LYS A 235 28.82 15.87 -15.90
N THR A 236 29.01 15.63 -14.60
CA THR A 236 30.26 15.99 -13.90
C THR A 236 31.45 15.20 -14.44
N LEU A 237 31.26 13.92 -14.79
CA LEU A 237 32.28 13.09 -15.42
C LEU A 237 32.65 13.62 -16.81
N GLU A 238 31.66 13.93 -17.65
CA GLU A 238 31.88 14.51 -18.98
C GLU A 238 32.64 15.86 -18.90
N ASP A 239 32.26 16.74 -17.98
CA ASP A 239 32.93 18.02 -17.75
C ASP A 239 34.38 17.83 -17.26
N LEU A 240 34.61 16.86 -16.37
CA LEU A 240 35.94 16.55 -15.85
C LEU A 240 36.85 15.95 -16.93
N GLU A 241 36.34 15.03 -17.75
CA GLU A 241 37.08 14.46 -18.87
C GLU A 241 37.51 15.55 -19.86
N GLU A 242 36.64 16.51 -20.14
CA GLU A 242 36.98 17.62 -21.03
C GLU A 242 38.05 18.54 -20.43
N GLN A 243 37.96 18.86 -19.13
CA GLN A 243 39.01 19.63 -18.44
C GLN A 243 40.36 18.90 -18.43
N VAL A 244 40.35 17.58 -18.19
CA VAL A 244 41.56 16.75 -18.23
C VAL A 244 42.17 16.77 -19.63
N ARG A 245 41.35 16.64 -20.68
CA ARG A 245 41.81 16.70 -22.08
C ARG A 245 42.47 18.05 -22.38
N GLN A 246 41.81 19.15 -22.03
CA GLN A 246 42.33 20.51 -22.26
C GLN A 246 43.64 20.77 -21.52
N ARG A 247 43.74 20.36 -20.24
CA ARG A 247 44.98 20.50 -19.47
C ARG A 247 46.10 19.63 -20.02
N THR A 248 45.80 18.42 -20.47
CA THR A 248 46.79 17.51 -21.06
C THR A 248 47.38 18.14 -22.33
N VAL A 249 46.52 18.63 -23.24
CA VAL A 249 46.97 19.33 -24.46
C VAL A 249 47.78 20.59 -24.13
N HIS A 250 47.35 21.38 -23.15
CA HIS A 250 48.08 22.58 -22.75
C HIS A 250 49.46 22.24 -22.15
N LEU A 251 49.53 21.22 -21.29
CA LEU A 251 50.78 20.75 -20.70
C LEU A 251 51.71 20.15 -21.75
N GLU A 252 51.21 19.37 -22.70
CA GLU A 252 51.99 18.84 -23.82
C GLU A 252 52.62 19.98 -24.63
N LYS A 253 51.83 21.00 -24.96
CA LYS A 253 52.31 22.19 -25.67
C LYS A 253 53.39 22.95 -24.87
N MET A 254 53.16 23.21 -23.58
CA MET A 254 54.16 23.86 -22.73
C MET A 254 55.44 23.03 -22.59
N ASN A 255 55.32 21.70 -22.53
CA ASN A 255 56.47 20.81 -22.40
C ASN A 255 57.28 20.76 -23.70
N GLU A 256 56.63 20.82 -24.87
CA GLU A 256 57.30 20.99 -26.16
C GLU A 256 58.03 22.33 -26.26
N GLU A 257 57.38 23.43 -25.89
CA GLU A 257 57.98 24.78 -25.86
C GLU A 257 59.21 24.83 -24.93
N LEU A 258 59.08 24.30 -23.71
CA LEU A 258 60.17 24.28 -22.74
C LEU A 258 61.34 23.39 -23.22
N ARG A 259 61.04 22.24 -23.82
CA ARG A 259 62.08 21.37 -24.41
C ARG A 259 62.80 22.07 -25.55
N ALA A 260 62.08 22.83 -26.39
CA ALA A 260 62.69 23.61 -27.45
C ALA A 260 63.62 24.70 -26.89
N GLU A 261 63.19 25.44 -25.87
CA GLU A 261 64.02 26.47 -25.22
C GLU A 261 65.28 25.87 -24.55
N ILE A 262 65.14 24.74 -23.85
CA ILE A 262 66.28 24.02 -23.26
C ILE A 262 67.27 23.58 -24.33
N LEU A 263 66.78 23.10 -25.48
CA LEU A 263 67.63 22.67 -26.58
C LEU A 263 68.38 23.85 -27.21
N GLU A 264 67.73 25.00 -27.38
CA GLU A 264 68.38 26.23 -27.84
C GLU A 264 69.44 26.73 -26.87
N ARG A 265 69.12 26.81 -25.57
CA ARG A 265 70.11 27.23 -24.55
C ARG A 265 71.34 26.33 -24.54
N ARG A 266 71.16 25.00 -24.59
CA ARG A 266 72.28 24.05 -24.65
C ARG A 266 73.14 24.24 -25.90
N ARG A 267 72.54 24.52 -27.06
CA ARG A 267 73.29 24.80 -28.30
C ARG A 267 74.08 26.11 -28.18
N PHE A 268 73.50 27.13 -27.57
CA PHE A 268 74.17 28.40 -27.34
C PHE A 268 75.36 28.24 -26.38
N GLU A 269 75.16 27.54 -25.26
CA GLU A 269 76.21 27.22 -24.29
C GLU A 269 77.35 26.41 -24.93
N SER A 270 77.04 25.37 -25.72
CA SER A 270 78.09 24.57 -26.38
C SER A 270 78.91 25.38 -27.40
N THR A 271 78.28 26.33 -28.10
CA THR A 271 78.96 27.18 -29.09
C THR A 271 79.88 28.20 -28.41
N ILE A 272 79.46 28.76 -27.27
CA ILE A 272 80.29 29.65 -26.46
C ILE A 272 81.48 28.88 -25.86
N LEU A 273 81.25 27.68 -25.34
CA LEU A 273 82.31 26.84 -24.77
C LEU A 273 83.33 26.39 -25.83
N SER A 274 82.90 26.03 -27.04
CA SER A 274 83.82 25.74 -28.15
C SER A 274 84.55 26.97 -28.66
N GLY A 275 83.94 28.16 -28.61
CA GLY A 275 84.60 29.42 -28.97
C GLY A 275 85.66 29.83 -27.94
N LYS A 276 85.37 29.65 -26.64
CA LYS A 276 86.32 29.92 -25.56
C LYS A 276 87.54 29.00 -25.56
N GLN A 277 87.37 27.72 -25.93
CA GLN A 277 88.51 26.81 -26.10
C GLN A 277 89.44 27.20 -27.25
N VAL A 278 88.96 27.93 -28.26
CA VAL A 278 89.80 28.44 -29.35
C VAL A 278 90.56 29.71 -28.93
N ASP A 279 89.93 30.58 -28.13
CA ASP A 279 90.59 31.77 -27.58
C ASP A 279 91.63 31.42 -26.48
N ASP A 280 91.34 30.44 -25.61
CA ASP A 280 92.28 30.01 -24.55
C ASP A 280 93.48 29.22 -25.11
N GLU A 281 93.41 28.64 -26.33
CA GLU A 281 94.56 28.02 -27.02
C GLU A 281 95.43 29.04 -27.80
N GLU A 282 94.95 30.26 -28.06
CA GLU A 282 95.74 31.34 -28.69
C GLU A 282 96.47 32.25 -27.68
N GLU A 283 96.09 32.26 -26.39
CA GLU A 283 96.77 33.05 -25.35
C GLU A 283 97.93 32.33 -24.62
N ASP A 284 98.14 31.02 -24.81
CA ASP A 284 99.19 30.24 -24.12
C ASP A 284 100.43 29.91 -25.01
N ASN A 285 100.65 30.70 -26.07
CA ASN A 285 101.78 30.59 -27.02
C ASN A 285 102.73 31.79 -26.94
#